data_AF-A0A8H8A7S4-F1
#
_entry.id   AF-A0A8H8A7S4-F1
#
_cell.length_a   1.000
_cell.length_b   1.000
_cell.length_c   1.000
_cell.angle_alpha   90.00
_cell.angle_beta   90.00
_cell.angle_gamma   90.00
#
_symmetry.space_group_name_H-M   'P 1'
#
loop_
_entity.id
_entity.type
_entity.pdbx_description
1 polymer ?
#
loop_
_entity_poly.entity_id
_entity_poly.type
_entity_poly.pdbx_seq_one_letter_code
_entity_poly.pdbx_strand_id
1 'polypeptide(L)'
;MDFSEQMGIINCDIPEEIRNAETLYCPYPKCKSVILLKGMGVLVYRKNRIFHKNGSISSSDIMSTFWTVSSPFVFENLGFSRNIEGNIKFLTCADCDRGPLGYYDPNVLNNGKEEYLLATDKVAYGISSNADKNYRYI
;
A
#
# COMPACT_ATOMS: atom_id res chain seq x y z
N MET A 1 -35.34 -41.85 -6.67
CA MET A 1 -36.06 -40.62 -6.29
C MET A 1 -36.08 -40.63 -4.77
N ASP A 2 -35.40 -39.77 -4.04
CA ASP A 2 -34.97 -38.42 -4.35
C ASP A 2 -33.68 -38.08 -3.57
N PHE A 3 -32.88 -37.20 -4.16
CA PHE A 3 -31.58 -36.75 -3.69
C PHE A 3 -31.76 -35.62 -2.68
N SER A 4 -30.94 -35.66 -1.62
CA SER A 4 -30.43 -34.54 -0.83
C SER A 4 -30.95 -33.13 -1.17
N GLU A 5 -31.76 -32.55 -0.29
CA GLU A 5 -31.95 -31.10 -0.28
C GLU A 5 -32.00 -30.56 1.15
N GLN A 6 -31.34 -29.39 1.29
CA GLN A 6 -31.36 -28.44 2.41
C GLN A 6 -30.51 -28.77 3.63
N MET A 7 -29.31 -28.19 3.67
CA MET A 7 -28.84 -27.46 4.85
C MET A 7 -28.07 -26.21 4.43
N GLY A 8 -28.70 -25.05 4.67
CA GLY A 8 -28.09 -23.77 4.98
C GLY A 8 -26.98 -23.25 4.07
N ILE A 9 -27.34 -22.34 3.16
CA ILE A 9 -26.40 -21.33 2.67
C ILE A 9 -25.99 -20.49 3.88
N ILE A 10 -24.84 -20.79 4.47
CA ILE A 10 -24.12 -19.83 5.29
C ILE A 10 -23.70 -18.71 4.34
N ASN A 11 -24.45 -17.61 4.35
CA ASN A 11 -23.93 -16.32 3.93
C ASN A 11 -22.76 -16.02 4.86
N CYS A 12 -21.56 -16.45 4.45
CA CYS A 12 -20.33 -16.06 5.11
C CYS A 12 -20.13 -14.61 4.69
N ASP A 13 -20.58 -13.68 5.55
CA ASP A 13 -20.34 -12.25 5.38
C ASP A 13 -18.87 -12.08 5.01
N ILE A 14 -18.62 -11.64 3.78
CA ILE A 14 -17.28 -11.31 3.33
C ILE A 14 -16.79 -10.23 4.31
N PRO A 15 -15.70 -10.46 5.07
CA PRO A 15 -15.22 -9.47 6.02
C PRO A 15 -15.04 -8.15 5.28
N GLU A 16 -15.68 -7.10 5.77
CA GLU A 16 -15.63 -5.77 5.16
C GLU A 16 -14.18 -5.36 4.92
N GLU A 17 -13.85 -5.05 3.68
CA GLU A 17 -12.50 -4.60 3.32
C GLU A 17 -12.17 -3.32 4.09
N ILE A 18 -11.13 -3.35 4.94
CA ILE A 18 -10.67 -2.16 5.64
C ILE A 18 -10.03 -1.22 4.62
N ARG A 19 -10.55 -0.01 4.50
CA ARG A 19 -10.05 1.02 3.58
C ARG A 19 -9.39 2.17 4.33
N ASN A 20 -8.48 2.88 3.67
CA ASN A 20 -7.85 4.06 4.28
C ASN A 20 -8.91 5.12 4.62
N ALA A 21 -9.07 5.42 5.90
CA ALA A 21 -10.09 6.36 6.38
C ALA A 21 -9.80 7.83 6.00
N GLU A 22 -8.55 8.14 5.64
CA GLU A 22 -8.07 9.48 5.33
C GLU A 22 -7.33 9.53 3.98
N THR A 23 -7.25 10.72 3.38
CA THR A 23 -6.34 10.98 2.27
C THR A 23 -4.89 10.84 2.75
N LEU A 24 -4.07 10.19 1.93
CA LEU A 24 -2.66 9.91 2.20
C LEU A 24 -1.77 10.88 1.42
N TYR A 25 -0.77 11.41 2.10
CA TYR A 25 0.14 12.42 1.59
C TYR A 25 1.58 11.92 1.62
N CYS A 26 2.44 12.59 0.83
CA CYS A 26 3.88 12.42 0.96
C CYS A 26 4.30 12.68 2.41
N PRO A 27 5.10 11.79 3.04
CA PRO A 27 5.49 11.95 4.44
C PRO A 27 6.53 13.05 4.64
N TYR A 28 7.10 13.61 3.57
CA TYR A 28 8.15 14.61 3.69
C TYR A 28 7.56 15.98 4.08
N PRO A 29 7.96 16.61 5.20
CA PRO A 29 7.27 17.78 5.75
C PRO A 29 7.15 19.01 4.83
N LYS A 30 8.02 19.13 3.82
CA LYS A 30 7.97 20.24 2.85
C LYS A 30 7.23 19.88 1.56
N CYS A 31 6.88 18.61 1.37
CA CYS A 31 6.12 18.12 0.23
C CYS A 31 4.67 17.91 0.67
N LYS A 32 3.72 18.58 0.02
CA LYS A 32 2.28 18.46 0.32
C LYS A 32 1.54 17.58 -0.69
N SER A 33 2.28 16.76 -1.42
CA SER A 33 1.77 15.94 -2.50
C SER A 33 0.75 14.94 -2.00
N VAL A 34 -0.39 14.86 -2.69
CA VAL A 34 -1.40 13.82 -2.43
C VAL A 34 -0.93 12.54 -3.10
N ILE A 35 -0.91 11.43 -2.36
CA ILE A 35 -0.49 10.13 -2.87
C ILE A 35 -1.70 9.26 -3.21
N LEU A 36 -2.65 9.15 -2.28
CA LEU A 36 -3.83 8.30 -2.42
C LEU A 36 -5.03 8.94 -1.75
N LEU A 37 -6.15 9.04 -2.45
CA LEU A 37 -7.37 9.61 -1.88
C LEU A 37 -8.00 8.68 -0.82
N LYS A 38 -8.81 9.27 0.05
CA LYS A 38 -9.62 8.54 1.05
C LYS A 38 -10.40 7.39 0.42
N GLY A 39 -10.36 6.22 1.05
CA GLY A 39 -11.14 5.04 0.66
C GLY A 39 -10.60 4.23 -0.52
N MET A 40 -9.55 4.71 -1.20
CA MET A 40 -9.06 4.10 -2.43
C MET A 40 -8.14 2.90 -2.22
N GLY A 41 -7.47 2.82 -1.07
CA GLY A 41 -6.59 1.71 -0.71
C GLY A 41 -7.28 0.71 0.20
N VAL A 42 -7.05 -0.58 -0.04
CA VAL A 42 -7.50 -1.68 0.83
C VAL A 42 -6.34 -2.16 1.70
N LEU A 43 -6.58 -2.38 2.99
CA LEU A 43 -5.54 -2.84 3.91
C LEU A 43 -5.20 -4.30 3.62
N VAL A 44 -3.92 -4.58 3.42
CA VAL A 44 -3.41 -5.95 3.25
C VAL A 44 -2.15 -6.17 4.07
N TYR A 45 -1.87 -7.44 4.36
CA TYR A 45 -0.63 -7.89 4.97
C TYR A 45 0.25 -8.58 3.92
N ARG A 46 1.46 -8.07 3.70
CA ARG A 46 2.40 -8.56 2.67
C ARG A 46 3.84 -8.54 3.19
N LYS A 47 4.70 -9.29 2.51
CA LYS A 47 6.13 -9.33 2.78
C LYS A 47 6.77 -8.00 2.41
N ASN A 48 7.48 -7.38 3.34
CA ASN A 48 8.09 -6.09 3.15
C ASN A 48 9.37 -6.22 2.32
N ARG A 49 9.38 -5.56 1.15
CA ARG A 49 10.51 -5.58 0.22
C ARG A 49 11.19 -4.22 0.06
N ILE A 50 10.83 -3.25 0.89
CA ILE A 50 11.30 -1.86 0.84
C ILE A 50 12.76 -1.75 1.32
N PHE A 51 13.29 -2.75 2.02
CA PHE A 51 14.64 -2.75 2.58
C PHE A 51 15.64 -3.52 1.71
N HIS A 52 16.39 -2.79 0.86
CA HIS A 52 17.66 -3.27 0.30
C HIS A 52 18.69 -2.14 0.31
N LYS A 53 19.36 -1.94 1.45
CA LYS A 53 20.74 -1.45 1.49
C LYS A 53 21.40 -1.88 2.80
N ASN A 54 22.49 -2.62 2.65
CA ASN A 54 23.50 -2.99 3.65
C ASN A 54 23.26 -4.32 4.42
N GLY A 55 23.46 -5.43 3.72
CA GLY A 55 24.42 -6.47 4.16
C GLY A 55 24.10 -7.37 5.37
N SER A 56 23.08 -7.13 6.18
CA SER A 56 22.75 -8.07 7.26
C SER A 56 21.29 -7.96 7.66
N ILE A 57 20.66 -9.14 7.79
CA ILE A 57 19.24 -9.44 7.93
C ILE A 57 18.60 -9.69 6.56
N SER A 58 18.24 -10.96 6.35
CA SER A 58 17.25 -11.43 5.38
C SER A 58 15.90 -10.75 5.66
N SER A 59 15.82 -9.46 5.33
CA SER A 59 14.63 -8.60 5.47
C SER A 59 13.43 -9.13 4.68
N SER A 60 13.72 -10.01 3.71
CA SER A 60 12.76 -10.76 2.93
C SER A 60 12.02 -11.81 3.77
N ASP A 61 11.49 -11.53 4.95
CA ASP A 61 10.47 -12.36 5.62
C ASP A 61 9.62 -11.55 6.60
N ILE A 62 10.00 -10.29 6.86
CA ILE A 62 9.22 -9.38 7.66
C ILE A 62 7.93 -9.08 6.90
N MET A 63 6.80 -9.41 7.52
CA MET A 63 5.50 -9.03 7.01
C MET A 63 5.11 -7.65 7.56
N SER A 64 4.44 -6.84 6.75
CA SER A 64 4.01 -5.48 7.07
C SER A 64 2.66 -5.18 6.45
N THR A 65 2.06 -4.06 6.86
CA THR A 65 0.77 -3.59 6.36
C THR A 65 0.94 -2.62 5.20
N PHE A 66 0.05 -2.75 4.21
CA PHE A 66 0.05 -1.93 3.01
C PHE A 66 -1.37 -1.51 2.65
N TRP A 67 -1.49 -0.35 2.02
CA TRP A 67 -2.64 0.00 1.20
C TRP A 67 -2.41 -0.53 -0.21
N THR A 68 -3.24 -1.48 -0.62
CA THR A 68 -3.21 -2.05 -1.96
C THR A 68 -4.16 -1.31 -2.90
N VAL A 69 -3.72 -1.12 -4.15
CA VAL A 69 -4.55 -0.69 -5.27
C VAL A 69 -4.31 -1.57 -6.48
N SER A 70 -5.31 -1.73 -7.34
CA SER A 70 -5.26 -2.61 -8.51
C SER A 70 -4.66 -1.98 -9.76
N SER A 71 -4.39 -0.67 -9.74
CA SER A 71 -3.91 0.07 -10.89
C SER A 71 -3.09 1.28 -10.42
N PRO A 72 -2.00 1.63 -11.11
CA PRO A 72 -1.18 2.76 -10.71
C PRO A 72 -1.88 4.10 -10.97
N PHE A 73 -2.90 4.13 -11.83
CA PHE A 73 -3.72 5.30 -12.12
C PHE A 73 -4.67 5.69 -10.97
N VAL A 74 -4.74 4.88 -9.91
CA VAL A 74 -5.50 5.20 -8.69
C VAL A 74 -4.73 6.18 -7.80
N PHE A 75 -3.41 6.28 -7.95
CA PHE A 75 -2.61 7.25 -7.23
C PHE A 75 -2.66 8.64 -7.89
N GLU A 76 -2.56 9.69 -7.08
CA GLU A 76 -2.60 11.07 -7.57
C GLU A 76 -1.21 11.52 -8.06
N ASN A 77 -0.19 11.54 -7.19
CA ASN A 77 1.15 12.04 -7.50
C ASN A 77 2.23 11.01 -7.11
N LEU A 78 2.08 9.80 -7.64
CA LEU A 78 3.01 8.70 -7.39
C LEU A 78 3.84 8.39 -8.65
N GLY A 79 5.14 8.23 -8.46
CA GLY A 79 6.08 7.76 -9.46
C GLY A 79 6.62 6.37 -9.13
N PHE A 80 7.48 5.88 -10.03
CA PHE A 80 8.26 4.66 -9.81
C PHE A 80 9.75 4.98 -9.82
N SER A 81 10.53 4.26 -9.03
CA SER A 81 11.99 4.31 -9.11
C SER A 81 12.46 3.97 -10.52
N ARG A 82 13.64 4.47 -10.88
CA ARG A 82 14.37 3.95 -12.05
C ARG A 82 14.54 2.44 -11.91
N ASN A 83 14.57 1.73 -13.03
CA ASN A 83 14.76 0.28 -13.03
C ASN A 83 16.07 -0.06 -12.29
N ILE A 84 15.93 -0.73 -11.16
CA ILE A 84 17.03 -1.35 -10.43
C ILE A 84 16.96 -2.85 -10.75
N GLU A 85 18.10 -3.53 -10.80
CA GLU A 85 18.17 -4.98 -10.96
C GLU A 85 17.23 -5.68 -9.96
N GLY A 86 16.42 -6.62 -10.45
CA GLY A 86 15.49 -7.39 -9.59
C GLY A 86 13.99 -7.20 -9.87
N ASN A 87 13.60 -6.53 -10.96
CA ASN A 87 12.23 -6.35 -11.47
C ASN A 87 11.22 -5.63 -10.55
N ILE A 88 11.47 -5.53 -9.24
CA ILE A 88 10.66 -4.77 -8.30
C ILE A 88 10.84 -3.28 -8.60
N LYS A 89 9.70 -2.57 -8.75
CA LYS A 89 9.68 -1.12 -8.87
C LYS A 89 9.28 -0.51 -7.54
N PHE A 90 10.08 0.39 -7.02
CA PHE A 90 9.74 1.11 -5.80
C PHE A 90 8.83 2.28 -6.11
N LEU A 91 7.83 2.51 -5.26
CA LEU A 91 6.93 3.66 -5.39
C LEU A 91 7.59 4.91 -4.79
N THR A 92 7.57 6.02 -5.51
CA THR A 92 8.16 7.30 -5.07
C THR A 92 7.11 8.42 -5.13
N CYS A 93 7.31 9.49 -4.38
CA CYS A 93 6.52 10.71 -4.58
C CYS A 93 6.93 11.38 -5.91
N ALA A 94 5.97 11.70 -6.77
CA ALA A 94 6.25 12.32 -8.07
C ALA A 94 6.72 13.77 -7.97
N ASP A 95 6.34 14.49 -6.90
CA ASP A 95 6.69 15.92 -6.75
C ASP A 95 8.10 16.15 -6.18
N CYS A 96 8.62 15.22 -5.38
CA CYS A 96 9.90 15.41 -4.69
C CYS A 96 10.89 14.25 -4.86
N ASP A 97 10.54 13.23 -5.67
CA ASP A 97 11.34 12.04 -5.97
C ASP A 97 11.80 11.23 -4.75
N ARG A 98 11.19 11.46 -3.58
CA ARG A 98 11.52 10.73 -2.35
C ARG A 98 10.74 9.44 -2.26
N GLY A 99 11.41 8.44 -1.71
CA GLY A 99 10.87 7.11 -1.45
C GLY A 99 11.98 6.19 -0.94
N PRO A 100 11.74 4.89 -0.88
CA PRO A 100 10.50 4.20 -1.27
C PRO A 100 9.31 4.47 -0.32
N LEU A 101 8.13 4.73 -0.90
CA LEU A 101 6.84 4.78 -0.19
C LEU A 101 6.13 3.41 -0.18
N GLY A 102 6.56 2.51 -1.06
CA GLY A 102 5.89 1.27 -1.38
C GLY A 102 6.66 0.49 -2.43
N TYR A 103 6.09 -0.60 -2.93
CA TYR A 103 6.64 -1.35 -4.06
C TYR A 103 5.55 -1.97 -4.95
N TYR A 104 5.96 -2.33 -6.16
CA TYR A 104 5.23 -3.19 -7.09
C TYR A 104 6.19 -4.28 -7.58
N ASP A 105 5.75 -5.54 -7.51
CA ASP A 105 6.49 -6.67 -8.08
C ASP A 105 5.71 -7.26 -9.25
N PRO A 106 6.19 -7.11 -10.50
CA PRO A 106 5.50 -7.65 -11.67
C PRO A 106 5.39 -9.18 -11.68
N ASN A 107 6.16 -9.88 -10.85
CA ASN A 107 6.14 -11.35 -10.78
C ASN A 107 5.17 -11.89 -9.72
N VAL A 108 4.51 -11.02 -8.96
CA VAL A 108 3.56 -11.41 -7.90
C VAL A 108 2.19 -10.85 -8.24
N LEU A 109 1.23 -11.75 -8.50
CA LEU A 109 -0.16 -11.41 -8.79
C LEU A 109 -1.05 -11.78 -7.60
N ASN A 110 -2.01 -10.90 -7.28
CA ASN A 110 -3.08 -11.16 -6.32
C ASN A 110 -4.34 -11.60 -7.09
N ASN A 111 -4.72 -12.88 -6.98
CA ASN A 111 -5.84 -13.47 -7.74
C ASN A 111 -5.75 -13.20 -9.26
N GLY A 112 -4.54 -13.35 -9.82
CA GLY A 112 -4.28 -13.15 -11.25
C GLY A 112 -4.22 -11.68 -11.70
N LYS A 113 -4.25 -10.73 -10.76
CA LYS A 113 -4.17 -9.29 -11.05
C LYS A 113 -2.92 -8.66 -10.43
N GLU A 114 -2.47 -7.59 -11.05
CA GLU A 114 -1.38 -6.76 -10.51
C GLU A 114 -1.78 -6.12 -9.18
N GLU A 115 -0.78 -5.88 -8.33
CA GLU A 115 -0.97 -5.32 -7.00
C GLU A 115 0.11 -4.26 -6.71
N TYR A 116 -0.32 -3.04 -6.38
CA TYR A 116 0.57 -1.94 -6.01
C TYR A 116 0.45 -1.67 -4.52
N LEU A 117 1.56 -1.76 -3.81
CA LEU A 117 1.57 -1.80 -2.35
C LEU A 117 2.22 -0.54 -1.77
N LEU A 118 1.40 0.35 -1.21
CA LEU A 118 1.82 1.56 -0.52
C LEU A 118 1.95 1.28 0.99
N ALA A 119 3.14 1.40 1.56
CA ALA A 119 3.37 1.01 2.95
C ALA A 119 2.67 1.97 3.92
N THR A 120 1.94 1.42 4.89
CA THR A 120 1.12 2.23 5.81
C THR A 120 1.95 3.16 6.69
N ASP A 121 3.23 2.84 6.94
CA ASP A 121 4.18 3.59 7.76
C ASP A 121 5.07 4.56 6.93
N LYS A 122 4.90 4.60 5.60
CA LYS A 122 5.67 5.47 4.69
C LYS A 122 4.85 6.59 4.08
N VAL A 123 3.70 6.92 4.67
CA VAL A 123 2.81 7.99 4.23
C VAL A 123 2.30 8.79 5.42
N ALA A 124 1.92 10.04 5.17
CA ALA A 124 1.22 10.86 6.15
C ALA A 124 -0.29 10.72 5.95
N TYR A 125 -1.05 10.57 7.04
CA TYR A 125 -2.51 10.57 7.03
C TYR A 125 -3.02 11.98 7.27
N GLY A 126 -4.15 12.31 6.64
CA GLY A 126 -4.76 13.64 6.64
C GLY A 126 -4.62 14.43 7.94
N ILE A 127 -4.01 15.62 7.83
CA ILE A 127 -4.27 16.74 8.72
C ILE A 127 -4.66 17.92 7.82
N SER A 128 -5.96 18.23 7.76
CA SER A 128 -6.51 19.40 7.05
C SER A 128 -7.12 20.43 8.00
N SER A 129 -6.40 20.90 9.02
CA SER A 129 -6.67 22.21 9.63
C SER A 129 -5.54 22.64 10.56
N ASN A 130 -4.74 23.63 10.15
CA ASN A 130 -3.97 24.63 10.92
C ASN A 130 -3.57 24.38 12.41
N ALA A 131 -3.34 23.16 12.87
CA ALA A 131 -2.87 22.86 14.21
C ALA A 131 -1.84 21.73 14.21
N ASP A 132 -0.70 22.06 14.80
CA ASP A 132 0.19 21.18 15.55
C ASP A 132 1.13 20.23 14.79
N LYS A 133 2.30 20.82 14.55
CA LYS A 133 3.63 20.22 14.58
C LYS A 133 3.75 19.17 15.68
N ASN A 134 3.53 17.89 15.38
CA ASN A 134 4.22 16.76 15.99
C ASN A 134 3.80 15.46 15.27
N TYR A 135 4.33 15.26 14.06
CA TYR A 135 4.36 13.94 13.47
C TYR A 135 5.29 13.05 14.30
N ARG A 136 4.69 12.28 15.21
CA ARG A 136 5.32 11.12 15.83
C ARG A 136 5.20 9.96 14.86
N TYR A 137 6.33 9.50 14.37
CA TYR A 137 6.44 8.17 13.78
C TYR A 137 6.05 7.16 14.86
N ILE A 138 5.09 6.28 14.57
CA ILE A 138 4.77 5.10 15.36
C ILE A 138 5.72 3.98 14.95
#